data_AF-A0A1H1U226-F1
#
_entry.id   AF-A0A1H1U226-F1
#
_cell.length_a   1.000
_cell.length_b   1.000
_cell.length_c   1.000
_cell.angle_alpha   90.00
_cell.angle_beta   90.00
_cell.angle_gamma   90.00
#
_symmetry.space_group_name_H-M   'P 1'
#
loop_
_entity.id
_entity.type
_entity.pdbx_description
1 polymer ?
#
loop_
_entity_poly.entity_id
_entity_poly.type
_entity_poly.pdbx_seq_one_letter_code
_entity_poly.pdbx_strand_id
1 'polypeptide(L)' 'MAAQTPDADLQAVSDAAETIREATLRRDEAMAAARDAGNTWRSIALAAEMTENGVIKAVQRHLDQVAEQEDQPA' A
#
# COMPACT_ATOMS: atom_id res chain seq x y z
N MET A 1 5.22 26.84 27.96
CA MET A 1 4.30 26.08 27.09
C MET A 1 4.48 24.61 27.43
N ALA A 2 3.54 23.99 28.14
CA ALA A 2 3.60 22.56 28.39
C ALA A 2 3.25 21.83 27.09
N ALA A 3 4.12 20.92 26.64
CA ALA A 3 3.81 20.02 25.54
C ALA A 3 2.57 19.21 25.93
N GLN A 4 1.50 19.33 25.16
CA GLN A 4 0.35 18.44 25.31
C GLN A 4 0.81 17.05 24.87
N THR A 5 1.05 16.17 25.83
CA THR A 5 1.27 14.75 25.56
C THR A 5 0.05 14.27 24.77
N PRO A 6 0.23 13.72 23.56
CA PRO A 6 -0.89 13.16 22.82
C PRO A 6 -1.59 12.14 23.71
N ASP A 7 -2.91 12.20 23.73
CA ASP A 7 -3.74 11.19 24.40
C ASP A 7 -3.28 9.81 23.93
N ALA A 8 -2.95 8.92 24.87
CA ALA A 8 -2.35 7.62 24.56
C ALA A 8 -3.24 6.81 23.61
N ASP A 9 -4.56 6.98 23.73
CA ASP A 9 -5.54 6.34 22.85
C ASP A 9 -5.47 6.90 21.42
N LEU A 10 -5.27 8.22 21.26
CA LEU A 10 -5.10 8.85 19.94
C LEU A 10 -3.78 8.46 19.29
N GLN A 11 -2.71 8.33 20.09
CA GLN A 11 -1.43 7.84 19.58
C GLN A 11 -1.55 6.40 19.05
N ALA A 12 -2.22 5.51 19.80
CA ALA A 12 -2.44 4.13 19.36
C ALA A 12 -3.23 4.03 18.05
N VAL A 13 -4.22 4.91 17.84
CA VAL A 13 -4.96 4.99 16.57
C VAL A 13 -4.05 5.46 15.43
N SER A 14 -3.19 6.45 15.67
CA SER A 14 -2.22 6.92 14.68
C SER A 14 -1.27 5.81 14.25
N ASP A 15 -0.70 5.08 15.21
CA ASP A 15 0.25 3.99 14.95
C ASP A 15 -0.42 2.84 14.17
N ALA A 16 -1.68 2.52 14.50
CA ALA A 16 -2.45 1.53 13.75
C ALA A 16 -2.73 1.98 12.32
N ALA A 17 -3.05 3.26 12.10
CA ALA A 17 -3.28 3.82 10.77
C ALA A 17 -2.01 3.79 9.91
N GLU A 18 -0.85 4.07 10.50
CA GLU A 18 0.45 3.96 9.82
C GLU A 18 0.76 2.50 9.45
N THR A 19 0.55 1.57 10.37
CA THR A 19 0.72 0.12 10.12
C THR A 19 -0.16 -0.36 8.97
N ILE A 20 -1.43 0.07 8.93
CA ILE A 20 -2.37 -0.25 7.83
C ILE A 20 -1.87 0.32 6.51
N ARG A 21 -1.34 1.56 6.51
CA ARG A 21 -0.78 2.19 5.31
C ARG A 21 0.41 1.40 4.78
N GLU A 22 1.37 1.05 5.63
CA GLU A 22 2.54 0.26 5.23
C GLU A 22 2.16 -1.13 4.70
N ALA A 23 1.23 -1.81 5.37
CA ALA A 23 0.74 -3.10 4.92
C ALA A 23 0.05 -3.00 3.54
N THR A 24 -0.67 -1.91 3.30
CA THR A 24 -1.30 -1.64 2.00
C THR A 24 -0.25 -1.45 0.91
N LEU A 25 0.78 -0.65 1.16
CA LEU A 25 1.88 -0.42 0.21
C LEU A 25 2.59 -1.73 -0.15
N ARG A 26 2.98 -2.51 0.87
CA ARG A 26 3.65 -3.81 0.68
C ARG A 26 2.80 -4.79 -0.12
N ARG A 27 1.48 -4.81 0.11
CA ARG A 27 0.55 -5.64 -0.66
C ARG A 27 0.50 -5.22 -2.12
N ASP A 28 0.38 -3.91 -2.38
CA ASP A 28 0.27 -3.38 -3.73
C ASP A 28 1.57 -3.64 -4.54
N GLU A 29 2.73 -3.47 -3.91
CA GLU A 29 4.05 -3.84 -4.45
C GLU A 29 4.13 -5.33 -4.79
N ALA A 30 3.71 -6.22 -3.88
CA ALA A 30 3.71 -7.66 -4.12
C ALA A 30 2.80 -8.06 -5.30
N MET A 31 1.67 -7.38 -5.49
CA MET A 31 0.79 -7.58 -6.65
C MET A 31 1.45 -7.12 -7.96
N ALA A 32 2.14 -5.98 -7.95
CA ALA A 32 2.88 -5.49 -9.10
C ALA A 32 4.00 -6.47 -9.49
N ALA A 33 4.82 -6.89 -8.53
CA ALA A 33 5.86 -7.88 -8.75
C ALA A 33 5.31 -9.22 -9.28
N ALA A 34 4.17 -9.69 -8.75
CA ALA A 34 3.51 -10.89 -9.26
C ALA A 34 3.04 -10.72 -10.71
N ARG A 35 2.56 -9.52 -11.07
CA ARG A 35 2.15 -9.19 -12.44
C ARG A 35 3.34 -9.16 -13.40
N ASP A 36 4.47 -8.59 -12.97
CA ASP A 36 5.72 -8.53 -13.74
C ASP A 36 6.34 -9.92 -13.93
N ALA A 37 6.18 -10.81 -12.96
CA ALA A 37 6.54 -12.23 -13.08
C ALA A 37 5.64 -13.02 -14.07
N GLY A 38 4.66 -12.36 -14.71
CA GLY A 38 3.83 -12.94 -15.76
C GLY A 38 2.54 -13.62 -15.27
N ASN A 39 2.20 -13.50 -13.98
CA ASN A 39 0.94 -14.04 -13.47
C ASN A 39 -0.26 -13.28 -14.03
N THR A 40 -1.39 -13.98 -14.21
CA THR A 40 -2.64 -13.37 -14.65
C THR A 40 -3.31 -12.58 -13.52
N TRP A 41 -4.13 -11.59 -13.87
CA TRP A 41 -4.95 -10.86 -12.90
C TRP A 41 -5.81 -11.78 -12.04
N ARG A 42 -6.37 -12.83 -12.64
CA ARG A 42 -7.17 -13.85 -11.95
C ARG A 42 -6.39 -14.61 -10.90
N SER A 43 -5.20 -15.12 -11.23
CA SER A 43 -4.37 -15.87 -10.27
C SER A 43 -3.94 -15.02 -9.09
N ILE A 44 -3.61 -13.74 -9.34
CA ILE A 44 -3.24 -12.80 -8.28
C ILE A 44 -4.46 -12.48 -7.40
N ALA A 45 -5.62 -12.24 -8.02
CA ALA A 45 -6.86 -11.94 -7.33
C ALA A 45 -7.31 -13.10 -6.42
N LEU A 46 -7.17 -14.35 -6.88
CA LEU A 46 -7.42 -15.55 -6.08
C LEU A 46 -6.47 -15.64 -4.88
N ALA A 47 -5.17 -15.42 -5.09
CA ALA A 47 -4.18 -15.48 -4.02
C ALA A 47 -4.36 -14.36 -2.97
N ALA A 48 -4.86 -13.21 -3.41
CA ALA A 48 -5.10 -12.04 -2.55
C ALA A 48 -6.54 -11.94 -2.02
N GLU A 49 -7.38 -12.97 -2.26
CA GLU A 49 -8.78 -13.02 -1.82
C GLU A 49 -9.59 -11.77 -2.21
N MET A 50 -9.40 -11.27 -3.42
CA MET A 50 -10.06 -10.07 -3.93
C MET A 50 -10.52 -10.21 -5.38
N THR A 51 -11.16 -9.17 -5.90
CA THR A 51 -11.59 -9.13 -7.30
C THR A 51 -10.43 -8.76 -8.24
N GLU A 52 -10.49 -9.21 -9.50
CA GLU A 52 -9.51 -8.82 -10.53
C GLU A 52 -9.38 -7.29 -10.65
N ASN A 53 -10.50 -6.57 -10.60
CA ASN A 53 -10.51 -5.10 -10.63
C ASN A 53 -9.84 -4.48 -9.39
N GLY A 54 -9.93 -5.12 -8.23
CA GLY A 54 -9.23 -4.70 -7.01
C GLY A 54 -7.71 -4.77 -7.17
N VAL A 55 -7.21 -5.87 -7.76
CA VAL A 55 -5.79 -6.04 -8.06
C VAL A 55 -5.31 -5.00 -9.06
N ILE A 56 -6.06 -4.78 -10.16
CA ILE A 56 -5.68 -3.78 -11.19
C ILE A 56 -5.50 -2.40 -10.55
N LYS A 57 -6.45 -1.98 -9.70
CA LYS A 57 -6.37 -0.69 -8.99
C LYS A 57 -5.22 -0.63 -7.99
N ALA A 58 -4.88 -1.74 -7.34
CA ALA A 58 -3.76 -1.82 -6.43
C ALA A 58 -2.43 -1.66 -7.17
N VAL A 59 -2.25 -2.37 -8.28
CA VAL A 59 -1.06 -2.27 -9.11
C VAL A 59 -0.93 -0.86 -9.71
N GLN A 60 -2.01 -0.27 -10.24
CA GLN A 60 -1.96 1.09 -10.77
C GLN A 60 -1.52 2.10 -9.70
N ARG A 61 -2.10 2.02 -8.50
CA ARG A 61 -1.73 2.90 -7.38
C ARG A 61 -0.25 2.79 -7.02
N HIS A 62 0.33 1.59 -7.05
CA HIS A 62 1.76 1.40 -6.82
C HIS A 62 2.61 2.05 -7.92
N LEU A 63 2.24 1.86 -9.19
CA LEU A 63 2.95 2.46 -10.32
C LEU A 63 2.93 4.00 -10.27
N ASP A 64 1.78 4.58 -9.92
CA ASP A 64 1.64 6.03 -9.76
C ASP A 64 2.57 6.55 -8.65
N GLN A 65 2.65 5.84 -7.52
CA GLN A 65 3.53 6.21 -6.40
C GLN A 65 5.03 6.11 -6.74
N VAL A 66 5.43 5.09 -7.50
CA VAL A 66 6.83 4.93 -7.93
C VAL A 66 7.18 6.06 -8.91
N ALA A 67 6.29 6.37 -9.86
CA ALA A 67 6.51 7.48 -10.80
C ALA A 67 6.69 8.84 -10.09
N GLU A 68 5.93 9.10 -9.02
CA GLU A 68 6.07 10.32 -8.21
C GLU A 68 7.39 10.40 -7.43
N GLN A 69 8.01 9.25 -7.10
CA GLN A 69 9.29 9.20 -6.39
C GLN A 69 10.49 9.41 -7.32
N GLU A 70 10.42 8.95 -8.56
CA GLU A 70 11.49 9.13 -9.54
C GLU A 70 11.64 10.57 -10.06
N ASP A 71 10.57 11.38 -9.97
CA ASP A 71 10.56 12.78 -10.42
C ASP A 71 11.05 13.78 -9.34
N GLN A 72 11.42 13.31 -8.15
CA GLN A 72 12.06 14.13 -7.11
C GLN A 72 13.59 13.97 -7.18
N PRO A 73 14.34 15.02 -7.59
CA PRO A 73 15.80 14.97 -7.58
C PRO A 73 16.31 14.95 -6.13
N ALA A 74 17.26 14.06 -5.87
CA ALA A 74 17.98 13.92 -4.59
C ALA A 74 18.75 15.17 -4.17
#